data_AF-A0AAN4VUE0-F1
#
_entry.id   AF-A0AAN4VUE0-F1
#
_cell.length_a   1.000
_cell.length_b   1.000
_cell.length_c   1.000
_cell.angle_alpha   90.00
_cell.angle_beta   90.00
_cell.angle_gamma   90.00
#
_symmetry.space_group_name_H-M   'P 1'
#
loop_
_entity.id
_entity.type
_entity.pdbx_description
1 polymer ?
#
loop_
_entity_poly.entity_id
_entity_poly.type
_entity_poly.pdbx_seq_one_letter_code
_entity_poly.pdbx_strand_id
1 'polypeptide(L)'
;MNNIKHIHEVIFLVEQNNGKWNASGLETAIAENWGADVQFMACSGVPFPKEEALEFLMGRNKVVLDDSGKVRLHPSMQICNGHENFQA
;
A
#
# COMPACT_ATOMS: atom_id res chain seq x y z
N MET A 1 6.08 20.07 -6.51
CA MET A 1 6.50 19.16 -5.42
C MET A 1 6.10 17.76 -5.86
N ASN A 2 7.01 16.79 -5.86
CA ASN A 2 6.64 15.43 -6.25
C ASN A 2 5.79 14.82 -5.12
N ASN A 3 4.55 14.45 -5.41
CA ASN A 3 3.65 13.79 -4.47
C ASN A 3 4.03 12.31 -4.30
N ILE A 4 5.21 12.06 -3.72
CA ILE A 4 5.77 10.72 -3.56
C ILE A 4 5.64 10.28 -2.10
N LYS A 5 5.08 9.09 -1.90
CA LYS A 5 4.95 8.41 -0.61
C LYS A 5 5.72 7.10 -0.61
N HIS A 6 6.03 6.60 0.58
CA HIS A 6 6.62 5.27 0.71
C HIS A 6 5.51 4.22 0.60
N ILE A 7 5.75 3.11 -0.09
CA ILE A 7 4.72 2.06 -0.30
C ILE A 7 4.25 1.40 1.01
N HIS A 8 5.02 1.52 2.10
CA HIS A 8 4.62 1.04 3.42
C HIS A 8 3.38 1.77 3.96
N GLU A 9 3.13 3.01 3.55
CA GLU A 9 1.92 3.74 3.92
C GLU A 9 0.65 2.99 3.45
N VAL A 10 0.71 2.36 2.27
CA VAL A 10 -0.41 1.55 1.76
C VAL A 10 -0.59 0.26 2.56
N ILE A 11 0.50 -0.34 3.04
CA ILE A 11 0.43 -1.53 3.91
C ILE A 11 -0.30 -1.18 5.21
N PHE A 12 0.05 -0.06 5.85
CA PHE A 12 -0.63 0.40 7.07
C PHE A 12 -2.09 0.77 6.81
N LEU A 13 -2.39 1.39 5.67
CA LEU A 13 -3.77 1.70 5.29
C LEU A 13 -4.62 0.42 5.18
N VAL A 14 -4.09 -0.62 4.54
CA VAL A 14 -4.73 -1.94 4.42
C VAL A 14 -4.87 -2.61 5.79
N GLU A 15 -3.86 -2.52 6.66
CA GLU A 15 -3.90 -3.05 8.02
C GLU A 15 -5.03 -2.43 8.85
N GLN A 16 -5.09 -1.10 8.90
CA GLN A 16 -6.07 -0.36 9.70
C GLN A 16 -7.52 -0.57 9.22
N ASN A 17 -7.69 -0.97 7.96
CA ASN A 17 -8.99 -1.16 7.32
C ASN A 17 -9.20 -2.62 6.87
N ASN A 18 -8.51 -3.58 7.49
CA ASN A 18 -8.41 -4.99 7.12
C ASN A 18 -9.66 -5.58 6.41
N GLY A 19 -9.54 -5.90 5.11
CA GLY A 19 -10.62 -6.52 4.35
C GLY A 19 -11.81 -5.60 4.04
N LYS A 20 -11.63 -4.27 4.09
CA LYS A 20 -12.67 -3.29 3.73
C LYS A 20 -12.77 -3.08 2.22
N TRP A 21 -11.67 -3.15 1.50
CA TRP A 21 -11.61 -2.75 0.09
C TRP A 21 -11.29 -3.91 -0.84
N ASN A 22 -11.89 -3.89 -2.03
CA ASN A 22 -11.39 -4.60 -3.21
C ASN A 22 -10.32 -3.72 -3.92
N ALA A 23 -9.81 -4.18 -5.06
CA ALA A 23 -8.76 -3.45 -5.79
C ALA A 23 -9.10 -1.98 -6.10
N SER A 24 -10.27 -1.73 -6.71
CA SER A 24 -10.72 -0.37 -7.04
C SER A 24 -11.01 0.48 -5.80
N GLY A 25 -11.53 -0.14 -4.74
CA GLY A 25 -11.75 0.54 -3.46
C GLY A 25 -10.44 0.96 -2.78
N LEU A 26 -9.39 0.15 -2.90
CA LEU A 26 -8.08 0.49 -2.36
C LEU A 26 -7.44 1.65 -3.13
N GLU A 27 -7.52 1.65 -4.46
CA GLU A 27 -7.05 2.77 -5.29
C GLU A 27 -7.79 4.07 -4.96
N THR A 28 -9.11 3.99 -4.79
CA THR A 28 -9.93 5.14 -4.37
C THR A 28 -9.48 5.65 -3.01
N ALA A 29 -9.32 4.75 -2.03
CA ALA A 29 -8.87 5.11 -0.69
C ALA A 29 -7.47 5.73 -0.70
N ILE A 30 -6.56 5.23 -1.55
CA ILE A 30 -5.24 5.83 -1.78
C ILE A 30 -5.37 7.27 -2.28
N ALA A 31 -6.19 7.50 -3.31
CA ALA A 31 -6.39 8.83 -3.88
C ALA A 31 -7.03 9.81 -2.89
N GLU A 32 -7.97 9.34 -2.05
CA GLU A 32 -8.61 10.14 -1.01
C GLU A 32 -7.63 10.52 0.12
N ASN A 33 -6.70 9.64 0.49
CA ASN A 33 -5.74 9.89 1.57
C ASN A 33 -4.54 10.75 1.14
N TRP A 34 -4.05 10.56 -0.09
CA TRP A 34 -2.77 11.15 -0.53
C TRP A 34 -2.83 11.94 -1.83
N GLY A 35 -4.00 12.02 -2.49
CA GLY A 35 -4.19 12.76 -3.73
C GLY A 35 -4.18 11.86 -4.98
N ALA A 36 -4.83 12.34 -6.05
CA ALA A 36 -5.01 11.58 -7.29
C ALA A 36 -3.70 11.36 -8.06
N ASP A 37 -2.71 12.22 -7.86
CA ASP A 37 -1.39 12.21 -8.49
C ASP A 37 -0.30 11.54 -7.62
N VAL A 38 -0.69 10.87 -6.53
CA VAL A 38 0.28 10.22 -5.63
C VAL A 38 1.05 9.12 -6.36
N GLN A 39 2.35 9.09 -6.12
CA GLN A 39 3.26 8.04 -6.54
C GLN A 39 3.84 7.34 -5.32
N PHE A 40 4.19 6.07 -5.46
CA PHE A 40 4.81 5.28 -4.40
C PHE A 40 6.21 4.83 -4.78
N MET A 41 7.06 4.70 -3.77
CA MET A 41 8.37 4.11 -3.92
C MET A 41 8.66 3.11 -2.80
N ALA A 42 9.46 2.09 -3.14
CA ALA A 42 9.98 1.13 -2.17
C ALA A 42 11.49 1.37 -1.97
N CYS A 43 11.86 1.94 -0.82
CA CYS A 43 13.24 2.17 -0.36
C CYS A 43 14.08 3.07 -1.29
N SER A 44 14.62 2.51 -2.37
CA SER A 44 15.46 3.19 -3.38
C SER A 44 14.99 2.92 -4.81
N GLY A 45 13.75 2.44 -4.98
CA GLY A 45 13.16 2.15 -6.28
C GLY A 45 12.72 3.39 -7.05
N VAL A 46 12.32 3.17 -8.30
CA VAL A 46 11.69 4.19 -9.14
C VAL A 46 10.26 4.44 -8.64
N PRO A 47 9.81 5.70 -8.52
CA PRO A 47 8.43 6.01 -8.21
C PRO A 47 7.48 5.42 -9.25
N PHE A 48 6.40 4.81 -8.79
CA PHE A 48 5.35 4.23 -9.62
C PHE A 48 3.99 4.78 -9.21
N PRO A 49 2.99 4.81 -10.10
CA PRO A 49 1.70 5.43 -9.82
C PRO A 49 0.82 4.54 -8.92
N LYS A 50 -0.22 5.13 -8.31
CA LYS A 50 -1.13 4.43 -7.36
C LYS A 50 -1.78 3.18 -7.94
N GLU A 51 -2.04 3.16 -9.25
CA GLU A 51 -2.65 2.07 -9.99
C GLU A 51 -1.80 0.78 -9.90
N GLU A 52 -0.49 0.91 -9.73
CA GLU A 52 0.45 -0.22 -9.61
C GLU A 52 0.65 -0.67 -8.16
N ALA A 53 0.13 0.05 -7.16
CA ALA A 53 0.40 -0.22 -5.75
C ALA A 53 -0.08 -1.60 -5.29
N LEU A 54 -1.29 -2.02 -5.71
CA LEU A 54 -1.81 -3.32 -5.34
C LEU A 54 -0.97 -4.45 -5.96
N GLU A 55 -0.70 -4.38 -7.27
CA GLU A 55 0.07 -5.40 -7.98
C GLU A 55 1.49 -5.51 -7.39
N PHE A 56 2.13 -4.37 -7.11
CA PHE A 56 3.45 -4.33 -6.47
C PHE A 56 3.45 -5.05 -5.12
N LEU A 57 2.44 -4.78 -4.28
CA LEU A 57 2.33 -5.38 -2.95
C LEU A 57 2.01 -6.88 -3.04
N MET A 58 1.15 -7.31 -3.97
CA MET A 58 0.86 -8.72 -4.20
C MET A 58 2.10 -9.47 -4.69
N GLY A 59 2.82 -8.91 -5.67
CA GLY A 59 4.06 -9.50 -6.21
C GLY A 59 5.19 -9.64 -5.18
N ARG A 60 5.11 -8.89 -4.06
CA ARG A 60 6.05 -8.97 -2.94
C ARG A 60 5.52 -9.79 -1.75
N ASN A 61 4.41 -10.51 -1.92
CA ASN A 61 3.72 -11.27 -0.87
C ASN A 61 3.42 -10.40 0.37
N LYS A 62 3.04 -9.13 0.15
CA LYS A 62 2.68 -8.17 1.20
C LYS A 62 1.18 -8.16 1.45
N VAL A 63 0.39 -8.29 0.39
CA VAL A 63 -1.07 -8.39 0.45
C VAL A 63 -1.56 -9.55 -0.41
N VAL A 64 -2.78 -10.00 -0.13
CA VAL A 64 -3.51 -11.02 -0.88
C VAL A 64 -4.95 -10.57 -1.10
N LEU A 65 -5.60 -11.16 -2.09
CA LEU A 65 -7.06 -11.10 -2.21
C LEU A 65 -7.65 -12.31 -1.49
N ASP A 66 -8.66 -12.08 -0.65
CA ASP A 66 -9.45 -13.17 -0.07
C ASP A 66 -10.44 -13.77 -1.09
N ASP A 67 -11.17 -14.82 -0.68
CA ASP A 67 -12.17 -15.50 -1.52
C ASP A 67 -13.31 -14.57 -1.98
N SER A 68 -13.48 -13.40 -1.34
CA SER A 68 -14.45 -12.37 -1.70
C SER A 68 -13.85 -11.24 -2.55
N GLY A 69 -12.58 -11.37 -2.97
CA GLY A 69 -11.87 -10.37 -3.76
C GLY A 69 -11.45 -9.12 -2.97
N LYS A 70 -11.41 -9.20 -1.64
CA LYS A 70 -10.98 -8.09 -0.78
C LYS A 70 -9.51 -8.17 -0.45
N VAL A 71 -8.87 -7.01 -0.41
CA VAL A 71 -7.44 -6.86 -0.09
C VAL A 71 -7.23 -7.06 1.41
N ARG A 72 -6.31 -7.97 1.74
CA ARG A 72 -5.86 -8.26 3.11
C ARG A 72 -4.35 -8.35 3.15
N LEU A 73 -3.77 -8.16 4.34
CA LEU A 73 -2.34 -8.45 4.51
C LEU A 73 -2.09 -9.94 4.30
N HIS A 74 -0.95 -10.26 3.69
CA HIS A 74 -0.54 -11.65 3.55
C HIS A 74 -0.33 -12.25 4.96
N PRO A 75 -0.80 -13.48 5.26
CA PRO A 75 -0.74 -14.06 6.61
C PRO A 75 0.69 -14.29 7.12
N SER A 76 1.65 -14.47 6.22
CA SER A 76 3.09 -14.57 6.56
C SER A 76 3.77 -13.20 6.69
N MET A 77 3.03 -12.10 6.54
CA MET A 77 3.61 -10.78 6.62
C MET A 77 4.01 -10.51 8.06
N GLN A 78 5.29 -10.24 8.25
CA GLN A 78 5.78 -9.58 9.46
C GLN A 78 5.87 -8.10 9.11
N ILE A 79 5.12 -7.27 9.82
CA ILE A 79 5.27 -5.83 9.70
C ILE A 79 6.66 -5.52 10.25
N CYS A 80 7.58 -5.19 9.36
CA CYS A 80 8.90 -4.79 9.77
C CYS A 80 8.78 -3.42 10.44
N ASN A 81 9.16 -3.31 11.71
CA ASN A 81 9.29 -2.05 12.46
C ASN A 81 10.34 -1.06 11.89
N GLY A 82 10.75 -1.22 10.63
CA GLY A 82 11.75 -0.38 9.96
C GLY A 82 11.34 1.08 9.78
N HIS A 83 10.15 1.49 10.26
CA HIS A 83 9.62 2.85 10.20
C HIS A 83 9.45 3.50 11.58
N GLU A 84 9.67 2.78 12.69
CA GLU A 84 9.64 3.39 14.04
C GLU A 84 10.74 4.46 14.26
N ASN A 85 11.65 4.66 13.28
CA ASN A 85 12.72 5.64 13.32
C ASN A 85 12.71 6.68 12.18
N PHE A 86 11.60 6.90 11.47
CA PHE A 86 11.46 8.07 10.59
C PHE A 86 10.62 9.18 11.23
N GLN A 87 10.97 9.52 12.48
CA GLN A 87 10.74 10.86 13.01
C GLN A 87 12.08 11.58 13.02
N ALA A 88 12.25 12.51 12.09
CA ALA A 88 13.23 13.59 12.17
C ALA A 88 12.48 14.91 11.99
#